data_AF-A0A967C996-F1
#
_entry.id   AF-A0A967C996-F1
#
_cell.length_a   1.000
_cell.length_b   1.000
_cell.length_c   1.000
_cell.angle_alpha   90.00
_cell.angle_beta   90.00
_cell.angle_gamma   90.00
#
_symmetry.space_group_name_H-M   'P 1'
#
loop_
_entity.id
_entity.type
_entity.pdbx_description
1 polymer ?
#
loop_
_entity_poly.entity_id
_entity_poly.type
_entity_poly.pdbx_seq_one_letter_code
_entity_poly.pdbx_strand_id
1 'polypeptide(L)'
;MVDGPAIDLYVSTPPEHLNLVAQLLRDQGWERVRLFAVENRGRDLAPFLVQLLPSALRGGHEFFVKVHTKRSTHLGDGERWADHLTRSLLSTAAVRDCVERLQRNPKLGLLAPAGTLMPCSVALHANAQHLLALHQRCGANAAAMLQQRFIAGTMMAGRLAAVRHMSELGLQLADFEPEHGQTDGTLAHALERWLCCGATNQGWLLEELPGEACAVPGFGYGRPNDLQLRYS
;
A
#
# COMPACT_ATOMS: atom_id res chain seq x y z
N MET A 1 23.99 -14.93 14.85
CA MET A 1 23.84 -14.04 13.67
C MET A 1 22.85 -14.71 12.76
N VAL A 2 21.72 -14.07 12.46
CA VAL A 2 20.69 -14.66 11.59
C VAL A 2 21.04 -14.24 10.17
N ASP A 3 21.53 -15.19 9.36
CA ASP A 3 21.68 -15.02 7.92
C ASP A 3 20.30 -14.82 7.29
N GLY A 4 19.88 -13.56 7.22
CA GLY A 4 18.75 -13.09 6.43
C GLY A 4 19.26 -12.33 5.20
N PRO A 5 18.42 -12.15 4.16
CA PRO A 5 18.78 -11.28 3.04
C PRO A 5 19.14 -9.88 3.56
N ALA A 6 20.14 -9.24 2.95
CA ALA A 6 20.44 -7.85 3.26
C ALA A 6 19.22 -6.98 2.91
N ILE A 7 18.71 -6.22 3.88
CA ILE A 7 17.52 -5.37 3.73
C ILE A 7 17.97 -3.92 3.59
N ASP A 8 17.52 -3.26 2.52
CA ASP A 8 17.64 -1.81 2.36
C ASP A 8 16.37 -1.14 2.86
N LEU A 9 16.53 -0.17 3.74
CA LEU A 9 15.39 0.55 4.31
C LEU A 9 15.19 1.90 3.59
N TYR A 10 13.95 2.12 3.13
CA TYR A 10 13.52 3.38 2.54
C TYR A 10 12.45 3.98 3.45
N VAL A 11 12.79 5.09 4.12
CA VAL A 11 11.95 5.67 5.18
C VAL A 11 11.55 7.08 4.78
N SER A 12 10.27 7.40 4.91
CA SER A 12 9.78 8.77 4.85
C SER A 12 9.29 9.20 6.23
N THR A 13 9.52 10.46 6.60
CA THR A 13 9.04 11.03 7.87
C THR A 13 8.75 12.53 7.71
N PRO A 14 7.85 13.12 8.53
CA PRO A 14 7.67 14.58 8.56
C PRO A 14 9.01 15.31 8.85
N PRO A 15 9.26 16.49 8.26
CA PRO A 15 10.54 17.19 8.42
C PRO A 15 10.92 17.45 9.88
N GLU A 16 9.94 17.74 10.73
CA GLU A 16 10.10 17.96 12.16
C GLU A 16 10.63 16.73 12.92
N HIS A 17 10.44 15.52 12.38
CA HIS A 17 10.89 14.27 12.99
C HIS A 17 12.18 13.71 12.37
N LEU A 18 12.75 14.38 11.36
CA LEU A 18 13.89 13.87 10.59
C LEU A 18 15.07 13.46 11.48
N ASN A 19 15.47 14.34 12.39
CA ASN A 19 16.63 14.11 13.27
C ASN A 19 16.38 12.96 14.25
N LEU A 20 15.17 12.89 14.82
CA LEU A 20 14.76 11.83 15.73
C LEU A 20 14.78 10.47 15.03
N VAL A 21 14.17 10.37 13.84
CA VAL A 21 14.13 9.13 13.06
C VAL A 21 15.53 8.71 12.62
N ALA A 22 16.35 9.65 12.16
CA ALA A 22 17.74 9.36 11.80
C ALA A 22 18.55 8.81 12.98
N GLN A 23 18.34 9.34 14.19
CA GLN A 23 18.98 8.83 15.40
C GLN A 23 18.50 7.42 15.74
N LEU A 24 17.18 7.19 15.77
CA LEU A 24 16.61 5.87 16.05
C LEU A 24 17.13 4.80 15.08
N LEU A 25 17.23 5.12 13.78
CA LEU A 25 17.76 4.19 12.78
C LEU A 25 19.22 3.82 13.04
N ARG A 26 20.05 4.78 13.45
CA ARG A 26 21.45 4.54 13.83
C ARG A 26 21.56 3.70 15.10
N ASP A 27 20.79 4.03 16.12
CA ASP A 27 20.80 3.34 17.41
C ASP A 27 20.36 1.87 17.27
N GLN A 28 19.49 1.60 16.29
CA GLN A 28 19.07 0.24 15.91
C GLN A 28 20.05 -0.47 14.97
N GLY A 29 21.16 0.16 14.59
CA GLY A 29 22.22 -0.46 13.79
C GLY A 29 21.90 -0.64 12.31
N TRP A 30 20.95 0.12 11.74
CA TRP A 30 20.65 0.03 10.31
C TRP A 30 21.74 0.69 9.46
N GLU A 31 22.43 -0.11 8.65
CA GLU A 31 23.55 0.37 7.82
C GLU A 31 23.11 0.92 6.45
N ARG A 32 22.00 0.40 5.90
CA ARG A 32 21.58 0.65 4.51
C ARG A 32 20.24 1.36 4.48
N VAL A 33 20.26 2.66 4.78
CA VAL A 33 19.05 3.47 4.89
C VAL A 33 19.04 4.66 3.94
N ARG A 34 17.88 4.91 3.33
CA ARG A 34 17.55 6.17 2.65
C ARG A 34 16.37 6.81 3.37
N LEU A 35 16.62 7.95 4.00
CA LEU A 35 15.65 8.70 4.79
C LEU A 35 15.23 9.98 4.05
N PHE A 36 13.92 10.20 3.94
CA PHE A 36 13.32 11.32 3.24
C PHE A 36 12.46 12.14 4.20
N ALA A 37 12.72 13.45 4.29
CA ALA A 37 11.78 14.38 4.90
C ALA A 37 10.66 14.71 3.90
N VAL A 38 9.41 14.51 4.29
CA VAL A 38 8.24 14.68 3.41
C VAL A 38 7.13 15.41 4.15
N GLU A 39 6.47 16.36 3.49
CA GLU A 39 5.29 17.01 4.06
C GLU A 39 4.16 15.98 4.27
N ASN A 40 3.34 16.20 5.31
CA ASN A 40 2.17 15.37 5.56
C ASN A 40 1.04 15.69 4.56
N ARG A 41 1.18 15.19 3.33
CA ARG A 41 0.25 15.42 2.21
C ARG A 41 0.14 14.15 1.39
N GLY A 42 -1.07 13.81 0.92
CA GLY A 42 -1.32 12.61 0.13
C GLY A 42 -1.08 11.29 0.87
N ARG A 43 -1.13 11.32 2.21
CA ARG A 43 -1.13 10.15 3.11
C ARG A 43 0.11 9.28 2.93
N ASP A 44 -0.03 7.97 2.98
CA ASP A 44 1.08 7.04 2.75
C ASP A 44 1.48 6.97 1.26
N LEU A 45 0.56 7.31 0.35
CA LEU A 45 0.78 7.11 -1.08
C LEU A 45 1.67 8.18 -1.71
N ALA A 46 1.48 9.46 -1.42
CA ALA A 46 2.36 10.49 -1.97
C ALA A 46 3.84 10.25 -1.62
N PRO A 47 4.24 10.07 -0.35
CA PRO A 47 5.65 9.81 -0.06
C PRO A 47 6.13 8.48 -0.66
N PHE A 48 5.28 7.45 -0.69
CA PHE A 48 5.62 6.20 -1.36
C PHE A 48 5.89 6.40 -2.86
N LEU A 49 4.98 7.05 -3.59
CA LEU A 49 5.04 7.18 -5.05
C LEU A 49 6.05 8.22 -5.52
N VAL A 50 6.21 9.33 -4.79
CA VAL A 50 7.08 10.44 -5.20
C VAL A 50 8.53 10.21 -4.76
N GLN A 51 8.77 9.56 -3.61
CA GLN A 51 10.12 9.43 -3.03
C GLN A 51 10.59 7.99 -2.94
N LEU A 52 9.83 7.12 -2.26
CA LEU A 52 10.32 5.79 -1.87
C LEU A 52 10.41 4.83 -3.06
N LEU A 53 9.33 4.69 -3.84
CA LEU A 53 9.25 3.78 -4.98
C LEU A 53 10.28 4.12 -6.07
N PRO A 54 10.41 5.38 -6.54
CA PRO A 54 11.45 5.72 -7.52
C PRO A 54 12.86 5.45 -6.99
N SER A 55 13.10 5.67 -5.69
CA SER A 55 14.39 5.40 -5.07
C SER A 55 14.67 3.90 -4.93
N ALA A 56 13.65 3.08 -4.65
CA ALA A 56 13.76 1.64 -4.59
C ALA A 56 13.99 1.02 -5.97
N LEU A 57 13.30 1.53 -7.00
CA LEU A 57 13.52 1.16 -8.40
C LEU A 57 14.96 1.47 -8.86
N ARG A 58 15.48 2.67 -8.55
CA ARG A 58 16.89 3.02 -8.82
C ARG A 58 17.88 2.17 -8.03
N GLY A 59 17.47 1.67 -6.85
CA GLY A 59 18.26 0.75 -6.05
C GLY A 59 18.42 -0.64 -6.66
N GLY A 60 17.65 -0.98 -7.70
CA GLY A 60 17.73 -2.28 -8.38
C GLY A 60 17.10 -3.43 -7.59
N HIS A 61 16.24 -3.12 -6.61
CA HIS A 61 15.56 -4.13 -5.80
C HIS A 61 14.55 -4.91 -6.64
N GLU A 62 14.40 -6.21 -6.37
CA GLU A 62 13.39 -7.05 -7.02
C GLU A 62 12.07 -7.06 -6.22
N PHE A 63 12.18 -7.25 -4.91
CA PHE A 63 11.07 -7.37 -3.98
C PHE A 63 11.02 -6.21 -2.99
N PHE A 64 9.83 -5.94 -2.45
CA PHE A 64 9.63 -4.95 -1.41
C PHE A 64 8.62 -5.44 -0.37
N VAL A 65 8.73 -4.86 0.83
CA VAL A 65 7.66 -4.85 1.83
C VAL A 65 7.36 -3.39 2.13
N LYS A 66 6.11 -2.97 1.96
CA LYS A 66 5.62 -1.63 2.27
C LYS A 66 4.77 -1.68 3.51
N VAL A 67 5.16 -0.90 4.51
CA VAL A 67 4.41 -0.67 5.74
C VAL A 67 4.36 0.83 6.03
N HIS A 68 3.33 1.28 6.75
CA HIS A 68 3.25 2.66 7.22
C HIS A 68 2.56 2.69 8.59
N THR A 69 2.73 3.78 9.34
CA THR A 69 2.05 3.95 10.61
C THR A 69 0.56 4.20 10.36
N LYS A 70 -0.28 3.25 10.75
CA LYS A 70 -1.74 3.41 10.67
C LYS A 70 -2.27 3.90 12.00
N ARG A 71 -2.41 5.21 12.18
CA ARG A 71 -3.18 5.75 13.31
C ARG A 71 -4.66 5.73 12.93
N SER A 72 -5.37 4.66 13.25
CA SER A 72 -6.83 4.67 13.28
C SER A 72 -7.29 5.13 14.67
N THR A 73 -7.37 6.44 14.89
CA THR A 73 -7.75 7.06 16.18
C THR A 73 -9.21 6.87 16.59
N HIS A 74 -10.02 6.08 15.86
CA HIS A 74 -11.48 6.06 16.02
C HIS A 74 -12.13 4.69 16.21
N LEU A 75 -11.39 3.61 16.43
CA LEU A 75 -11.98 2.29 16.66
C LEU A 75 -11.23 1.57 17.79
N GLY A 76 -11.96 1.03 18.77
CA GLY A 76 -11.38 0.22 19.85
C GLY A 76 -10.59 -1.01 19.37
N ASP A 77 -10.75 -1.39 18.09
CA ASP A 77 -10.04 -2.49 17.42
C ASP A 77 -8.78 -2.04 16.63
N GLY A 78 -8.44 -0.75 16.66
CA GLY A 78 -7.34 -0.18 15.86
C GLY A 78 -5.96 -0.77 16.17
N GLU A 79 -5.69 -1.11 17.43
CA GLU A 79 -4.44 -1.74 17.84
C GLU A 79 -4.32 -3.17 17.30
N ARG A 80 -5.38 -3.97 17.42
CA ARG A 80 -5.42 -5.35 16.90
C ARG A 80 -5.19 -5.39 15.39
N TRP A 81 -5.74 -4.42 14.67
CA TRP A 81 -5.54 -4.28 13.24
C TRP A 81 -4.11 -3.91 12.85
N ALA A 82 -3.55 -2.87 13.48
CA ALA A 82 -2.18 -2.44 13.21
C ALA A 82 -1.18 -3.56 13.52
N ASP A 83 -1.40 -4.29 14.62
CA ASP A 83 -0.62 -5.46 15.00
C ASP A 83 -0.72 -6.58 13.96
N HIS A 84 -1.94 -6.91 13.51
CA HIS A 84 -2.16 -7.92 12.47
C HIS A 84 -1.40 -7.58 11.19
N LEU A 85 -1.58 -6.37 10.65
CA LEU A 85 -0.90 -5.94 9.41
C LEU A 85 0.62 -5.97 9.56
N THR A 86 1.13 -5.53 10.71
CA THR A 86 2.56 -5.50 11.00
C THR A 86 3.11 -6.93 11.07
N ARG A 87 2.46 -7.84 11.81
CA ARG A 87 2.92 -9.23 11.94
C ARG A 87 2.84 -10.00 10.62
N SER A 88 1.81 -9.75 9.82
CA SER A 88 1.63 -10.34 8.49
C SER A 88 2.70 -9.96 7.47
N LEU A 89 3.48 -8.90 7.71
CA LEU A 89 4.47 -8.40 6.75
C LEU A 89 5.89 -8.30 7.29
N LEU A 90 6.06 -8.10 8.61
CA LEU A 90 7.37 -7.80 9.22
C LEU A 90 7.90 -8.89 10.14
N SER A 91 7.09 -9.90 10.50
CA SER A 91 7.65 -11.04 11.22
C SER A 91 8.64 -11.79 10.32
N THR A 92 9.73 -12.32 10.90
CA THR A 92 10.75 -13.07 10.14
C THR A 92 10.14 -14.21 9.33
N ALA A 93 9.13 -14.89 9.88
CA ALA A 93 8.39 -15.94 9.19
C ALA A 93 7.58 -15.39 8.01
N ALA A 94 6.87 -14.28 8.19
CA ALA A 94 6.09 -13.66 7.12
C ALA A 94 6.96 -13.14 5.98
N VAL A 95 8.09 -12.49 6.28
CA VAL A 95 9.03 -12.01 5.26
C VAL A 95 9.56 -13.19 4.45
N ARG A 96 9.95 -14.29 5.12
CA ARG A 96 10.41 -15.51 4.44
C ARG A 96 9.32 -16.10 3.54
N ASP A 97 8.11 -16.27 4.05
CA ASP A 97 6.97 -16.80 3.28
C ASP A 97 6.67 -15.93 2.05
N CYS A 98 6.69 -14.60 2.19
CA CYS A 98 6.51 -13.68 1.07
C CYS A 98 7.57 -13.89 -0.01
N VAL A 99 8.85 -13.94 0.37
CA VAL A 99 9.95 -14.16 -0.57
C VAL A 99 9.81 -15.51 -1.27
N GLU A 100 9.52 -16.58 -0.53
CA GLU A 100 9.35 -17.92 -1.10
C GLU A 100 8.18 -17.98 -2.08
N ARG A 101 7.02 -17.39 -1.75
CA ARG A 101 5.86 -17.31 -2.65
C ARG A 101 6.19 -16.57 -3.94
N LEU A 102 6.82 -15.40 -3.81
CA LEU A 102 7.21 -14.59 -4.96
C LEU A 102 8.19 -15.38 -5.84
N GLN A 103 9.20 -16.03 -5.27
CA GLN A 103 10.17 -16.85 -6.02
C GLN A 103 9.52 -18.05 -6.72
N ARG A 104 8.54 -18.72 -6.08
CA ARG A 104 7.85 -19.88 -6.65
C ARG A 104 6.95 -19.53 -7.83
N ASN A 105 6.32 -18.36 -7.82
CA ASN A 105 5.39 -17.93 -8.87
C ASN A 105 5.85 -16.61 -9.53
N PRO A 106 6.46 -16.67 -10.74
CA PRO A 106 6.90 -15.48 -11.46
C PRO A 106 5.77 -14.51 -11.85
N LYS A 107 4.50 -14.95 -11.85
CA LYS A 107 3.35 -14.08 -12.12
C LYS A 107 2.76 -13.44 -10.86
N LEU A 108 3.17 -13.88 -9.67
CA LEU A 108 2.74 -13.27 -8.41
C LEU A 108 3.40 -11.90 -8.25
N GLY A 109 2.59 -10.86 -8.28
CA GLY A 109 3.06 -9.47 -8.20
C GLY A 109 2.93 -8.87 -6.81
N LEU A 110 1.78 -9.07 -6.15
CA LEU A 110 1.45 -8.43 -4.88
C LEU A 110 0.85 -9.42 -3.88
N LEU A 111 1.22 -9.26 -2.62
CA LEU A 111 0.78 -10.04 -1.47
C LEU A 111 0.13 -9.10 -0.45
N ALA A 112 -1.13 -9.37 -0.15
CA ALA A 112 -1.97 -8.59 0.75
C ALA A 112 -2.08 -9.28 2.12
N PRO A 113 -2.04 -8.57 3.26
CA PRO A 113 -2.45 -9.15 4.54
C PRO A 113 -3.90 -9.64 4.51
N ALA A 114 -4.20 -10.71 5.25
CA ALA A 114 -5.55 -11.28 5.33
C ALA A 114 -6.61 -10.23 5.69
N GLY A 115 -7.71 -10.20 4.94
CA GLY A 115 -8.85 -9.30 5.14
C GLY A 115 -8.70 -7.92 4.48
N THR A 116 -7.59 -7.65 3.77
CA THR A 116 -7.35 -6.33 3.16
C THR A 116 -7.66 -6.28 1.67
N LEU A 117 -7.87 -7.42 1.02
CA LEU A 117 -8.18 -7.47 -0.41
C LEU A 117 -9.67 -7.16 -0.64
N MET A 118 -10.00 -5.92 -1.01
CA MET A 118 -11.37 -5.41 -1.10
C MET A 118 -11.82 -5.19 -2.55
N PRO A 119 -13.12 -5.32 -2.89
CA PRO A 119 -13.61 -4.99 -4.23
C PRO A 119 -13.40 -3.51 -4.57
N CYS A 120 -12.97 -3.20 -5.79
CA CYS A 120 -12.83 -1.81 -6.23
C CYS A 120 -14.17 -1.08 -6.30
N SER A 121 -15.29 -1.79 -6.40
CA SER A 121 -16.65 -1.25 -6.41
C SER A 121 -17.11 -0.63 -5.08
N VAL A 122 -16.40 -0.89 -3.98
CA VAL A 122 -16.79 -0.44 -2.65
C VAL A 122 -16.61 1.08 -2.50
N ALA A 123 -17.69 1.76 -2.07
CA ALA A 123 -17.75 3.20 -1.74
C ALA A 123 -17.08 4.15 -2.76
N LEU A 124 -17.51 4.01 -4.02
CA LEU A 124 -16.93 4.79 -5.11
C LEU A 124 -17.41 6.23 -5.22
N HIS A 125 -18.50 6.59 -4.54
CA HIS A 125 -19.18 7.87 -4.77
C HIS A 125 -18.23 9.08 -4.69
N ALA A 126 -17.32 9.12 -3.71
CA ALA A 126 -16.38 10.22 -3.55
C ALA A 126 -15.16 10.14 -4.50
N ASN A 127 -14.78 8.96 -4.99
CA ASN A 127 -13.58 8.75 -5.82
C ASN A 127 -13.86 8.60 -7.32
N ALA A 128 -15.13 8.51 -7.73
CA ALA A 128 -15.51 8.18 -9.10
C ALA A 128 -14.85 9.09 -10.14
N GLN A 129 -14.76 10.40 -9.87
CA GLN A 129 -14.12 11.36 -10.78
C GLN A 129 -12.61 11.15 -10.90
N HIS A 130 -11.91 10.94 -9.79
CA HIS A 130 -10.46 10.66 -9.81
C HIS A 130 -10.15 9.35 -10.53
N LEU A 131 -10.95 8.30 -10.28
CA LEU A 131 -10.78 7.01 -10.96
C LEU A 131 -11.04 7.14 -12.46
N LEU A 132 -12.08 7.88 -12.87
CA LEU A 132 -12.33 8.17 -14.28
C LEU A 132 -11.16 8.91 -14.93
N ALA A 133 -10.58 9.91 -14.26
CA ALA A 133 -9.41 10.64 -14.75
C ALA A 133 -8.18 9.72 -14.91
N LEU A 134 -7.93 8.84 -13.93
CA LEU A 134 -6.85 7.84 -14.01
C LEU A 134 -7.09 6.85 -15.17
N HIS A 135 -8.33 6.42 -15.41
CA HIS A 135 -8.67 5.57 -16.54
C HIS A 135 -8.38 6.22 -17.88
N GLN A 136 -8.82 7.46 -18.06
CA GLN A 136 -8.58 8.21 -19.29
C GLN A 136 -7.08 8.40 -19.53
N ARG A 137 -6.33 8.72 -18.47
CA ARG A 137 -4.89 8.90 -18.53
C ARG A 137 -4.13 7.62 -18.91
N CYS A 138 -4.59 6.47 -18.42
CA CYS A 138 -3.92 5.19 -18.57
C CYS A 138 -4.49 4.30 -19.68
N GLY A 139 -5.51 4.75 -20.41
CA GLY A 139 -6.16 3.98 -21.48
C GLY A 139 -6.89 2.71 -20.99
N ALA A 140 -7.33 2.67 -19.74
CA ALA A 140 -7.94 1.49 -19.13
C ALA A 140 -9.48 1.55 -19.10
N ASN A 141 -10.12 0.38 -19.21
CA ASN A 141 -11.57 0.27 -19.15
C ASN A 141 -12.08 0.40 -17.71
N ALA A 142 -12.86 1.45 -17.44
CA ALA A 142 -13.42 1.73 -16.12
C ALA A 142 -14.32 0.58 -15.59
N ALA A 143 -15.11 -0.06 -16.45
CA ALA A 143 -15.98 -1.17 -16.04
C ALA A 143 -15.15 -2.41 -15.63
N ALA A 144 -14.01 -2.65 -16.28
CA ALA A 144 -13.12 -3.75 -15.92
C ALA A 144 -12.51 -3.54 -14.52
N MET A 145 -12.16 -2.30 -14.17
CA MET A 145 -11.63 -1.96 -12.85
C MET A 145 -12.64 -2.25 -11.74
N LEU A 146 -13.93 -1.99 -11.96
CA LEU A 146 -14.97 -2.27 -10.95
C LEU A 146 -15.07 -3.76 -10.57
N GLN A 147 -14.60 -4.64 -11.45
CA GLN A 147 -14.52 -6.09 -11.21
C GLN A 147 -13.23 -6.53 -10.52
N GLN A 148 -12.27 -5.62 -10.35
CA GLN A 148 -10.98 -5.90 -9.72
C GLN A 148 -11.03 -5.71 -8.21
N ARG A 149 -9.97 -6.16 -7.54
CA ARG A 149 -9.76 -5.98 -6.10
C ARG A 149 -8.52 -5.13 -5.85
N PHE A 150 -8.49 -4.47 -4.71
CA PHE A 150 -7.36 -3.66 -4.26
C PHE A 150 -7.01 -3.96 -2.81
N ILE A 151 -5.79 -3.61 -2.42
CA ILE A 151 -5.28 -3.80 -1.05
C ILE A 151 -5.60 -2.54 -0.24
N ALA A 152 -6.61 -2.62 0.61
CA ALA A 152 -7.05 -1.50 1.43
C ALA A 152 -6.04 -1.17 2.53
N GLY A 153 -5.64 0.10 2.59
CA GLY A 153 -4.58 0.61 3.44
C GLY A 153 -3.17 0.32 2.96
N THR A 154 -2.97 -0.08 1.69
CA THR A 154 -1.69 -0.13 0.97
C THR A 154 -0.46 -0.70 1.70
N MET A 155 -0.67 -1.57 2.70
CA MET A 155 0.39 -2.35 3.34
C MET A 155 0.47 -3.71 2.63
N MET A 156 1.61 -4.01 2.02
CA MET A 156 1.76 -5.15 1.12
C MET A 156 3.21 -5.55 0.95
N ALA A 157 3.43 -6.80 0.55
CA ALA A 157 4.70 -7.25 -0.03
C ALA A 157 4.53 -7.47 -1.54
N GLY A 158 5.61 -7.45 -2.31
CA GLY A 158 5.49 -7.71 -3.73
C GLY A 158 6.75 -7.48 -4.55
N ARG A 159 6.59 -7.58 -5.87
CA ARG A 159 7.61 -7.26 -6.87
C ARG A 159 7.57 -5.79 -7.19
N LEU A 160 8.74 -5.13 -7.24
CA LEU A 160 8.82 -3.75 -7.71
C LEU A 160 8.35 -3.60 -9.16
N ALA A 161 8.52 -4.65 -9.99
CA ALA A 161 7.98 -4.68 -11.34
C ALA A 161 6.44 -4.56 -11.38
N ALA A 162 5.72 -5.07 -10.38
CA ALA A 162 4.26 -5.00 -10.33
C ALA A 162 3.73 -3.60 -10.03
N VAL A 163 4.53 -2.75 -9.35
CA VAL A 163 4.16 -1.38 -8.99
C VAL A 163 4.88 -0.31 -9.81
N ARG A 164 5.76 -0.70 -10.75
CA ARG A 164 6.56 0.22 -11.57
C ARG A 164 5.71 1.22 -12.34
N HIS A 165 4.55 0.79 -12.83
CA HIS A 165 3.59 1.62 -13.57
C HIS A 165 3.14 2.85 -12.80
N MET A 166 3.15 2.79 -11.46
CA MET A 166 2.81 3.95 -10.64
C MET A 166 3.86 5.06 -10.74
N SER A 167 5.14 4.71 -10.92
CA SER A 167 6.22 5.69 -11.13
C SER A 167 6.12 6.37 -12.50
N GLU A 168 5.50 5.72 -13.48
CA GLU A 168 5.31 6.25 -14.84
C GLU A 168 4.19 7.30 -14.91
N LEU A 169 3.36 7.39 -13.86
CA LEU A 169 2.36 8.45 -13.71
C LEU A 169 3.00 9.83 -13.45
N GLY A 170 4.31 9.93 -13.21
CA GLY A 170 4.99 11.22 -13.07
C GLY A 170 4.35 12.17 -12.03
N LEU A 171 3.74 11.61 -10.99
CA LEU A 171 3.03 12.37 -9.96
C LEU A 171 4.00 13.21 -9.15
N GLN A 172 3.55 14.39 -8.79
CA GLN A 172 4.24 15.32 -7.91
C GLN A 172 3.44 15.51 -6.63
N LEU A 173 4.09 15.95 -5.56
CA LEU A 173 3.43 16.24 -4.29
C LEU A 173 2.27 17.24 -4.45
N ALA A 174 2.40 18.18 -5.39
CA ALA A 174 1.40 19.20 -5.69
C ALA A 174 0.09 18.63 -6.27
N ASP A 175 0.11 17.41 -6.85
CA ASP A 175 -1.08 16.77 -7.40
C ASP A 175 -2.03 16.24 -6.32
N PHE A 176 -1.53 16.03 -5.10
CA PHE A 176 -2.32 15.53 -3.98
C PHE A 176 -3.03 16.66 -3.25
N GLU A 177 -4.17 16.41 -2.66
CA GLU A 177 -4.89 17.38 -1.83
C GLU A 177 -4.12 17.68 -0.53
N PRO A 178 -4.16 18.92 0.01
CA PRO A 178 -3.66 19.22 1.35
C PRO A 178 -4.35 18.34 2.41
N GLU A 179 -3.62 17.91 3.44
CA GLU A 179 -4.19 17.04 4.48
C GLU A 179 -5.06 17.85 5.46
N HIS A 180 -6.35 17.52 5.50
CA HIS A 180 -7.34 18.10 6.41
C HIS A 180 -8.14 17.02 7.16
N GLY A 181 -7.63 15.78 7.22
CA GLY A 181 -8.31 14.66 7.86
C GLY A 181 -9.41 14.04 7.00
N GLN A 182 -9.31 14.17 5.68
CA GLN A 182 -10.31 13.62 4.75
C GLN A 182 -10.47 12.11 4.93
N THR A 183 -11.68 11.58 4.95
CA THR A 183 -11.89 10.12 5.11
C THR A 183 -12.03 9.39 3.78
N ASP A 184 -12.23 10.11 2.68
CA ASP A 184 -12.35 9.58 1.32
C ASP A 184 -12.22 10.71 0.26
N GLY A 185 -12.26 10.36 -1.03
CA GLY A 185 -12.46 11.31 -2.13
C GLY A 185 -11.24 12.14 -2.51
N THR A 186 -10.04 11.63 -2.22
CA THR A 186 -8.78 12.29 -2.58
C THR A 186 -8.05 11.49 -3.64
N LEU A 187 -7.11 12.11 -4.36
CA LEU A 187 -6.26 11.40 -5.32
C LEU A 187 -5.55 10.19 -4.70
N ALA A 188 -5.15 10.27 -3.42
CA ALA A 188 -4.55 9.14 -2.71
C ALA A 188 -5.49 7.91 -2.63
N HIS A 189 -6.77 8.11 -2.34
CA HIS A 189 -7.73 7.00 -2.28
C HIS A 189 -7.97 6.37 -3.67
N ALA A 190 -7.96 7.19 -4.73
CA ALA A 190 -8.06 6.68 -6.10
C ALA A 190 -6.80 5.90 -6.53
N LEU A 191 -5.60 6.40 -6.19
CA LEU A 191 -4.33 5.75 -6.50
C LEU A 191 -4.14 4.43 -5.74
N GLU A 192 -4.69 4.29 -4.54
CA GLU A 192 -4.66 3.04 -3.77
C GLU A 192 -5.34 1.90 -4.56
N ARG A 193 -6.49 2.20 -5.17
CA ARG A 193 -7.21 1.26 -6.03
C ARG A 193 -6.45 1.03 -7.33
N TRP A 194 -6.04 2.13 -7.97
CA TRP A 194 -5.36 2.08 -9.24
C TRP A 194 -4.07 1.26 -9.20
N LEU A 195 -3.31 1.30 -8.11
CA LEU A 195 -2.08 0.51 -7.97
C LEU A 195 -2.30 -0.98 -8.22
N CYS A 196 -3.35 -1.56 -7.64
CA CYS A 196 -3.68 -2.97 -7.83
C CYS A 196 -4.26 -3.23 -9.22
N CYS A 197 -5.02 -2.27 -9.74
CA CYS A 197 -5.64 -2.37 -11.05
C CYS A 197 -4.61 -2.31 -12.18
N GLY A 198 -3.64 -1.40 -12.09
CA GLY A 198 -2.52 -1.30 -13.01
C GLY A 198 -1.66 -2.55 -12.98
N ALA A 199 -1.41 -3.13 -11.80
CA ALA A 199 -0.70 -4.40 -11.67
C ALA A 199 -1.45 -5.54 -12.39
N THR A 200 -2.75 -5.72 -12.11
CA THR A 200 -3.54 -6.79 -12.74
C THR A 200 -3.70 -6.60 -14.25
N ASN A 201 -3.81 -5.37 -14.74
CA ASN A 201 -3.85 -5.04 -16.17
C ASN A 201 -2.54 -5.41 -16.90
N GLN A 202 -1.42 -5.45 -16.18
CA GLN A 202 -0.13 -5.93 -16.70
C GLN A 202 0.05 -7.45 -16.56
N GLY A 203 -0.99 -8.17 -16.09
CA GLY A 203 -0.96 -9.62 -15.93
C GLY A 203 -0.40 -10.12 -14.61
N TRP A 204 -0.16 -9.24 -13.64
CA TRP A 204 0.28 -9.64 -12.30
C TRP A 204 -0.88 -10.22 -11.48
N LEU A 205 -0.57 -11.27 -10.71
CA LEU A 205 -1.48 -11.87 -9.75
C LEU A 205 -1.38 -11.18 -8.39
N LEU A 206 -2.53 -11.07 -7.72
CA LEU A 206 -2.66 -10.62 -6.34
C LEU A 206 -3.09 -11.82 -5.50
N GLU A 207 -2.37 -12.09 -4.42
CA GLU A 207 -2.73 -13.12 -3.46
C GLU A 207 -2.85 -12.55 -2.06
N GLU A 208 -3.69 -13.18 -1.24
CA GLU A 208 -3.85 -12.83 0.16
C GLU A 208 -3.02 -13.80 1.02
N LEU A 209 -2.26 -13.25 1.96
CA LEU A 209 -1.48 -14.01 2.93
C LEU A 209 -2.40 -14.65 3.98
N PRO A 210 -1.99 -15.77 4.59
CA PRO A 210 -2.68 -16.30 5.77
C PRO A 210 -2.70 -15.28 6.92
N GLY A 211 -3.77 -15.29 7.71
CA GLY A 211 -3.85 -14.44 8.92
C GLY A 211 -5.28 -14.23 9.43
N GLU A 212 -5.41 -13.35 10.43
CA GLU A 212 -6.68 -13.02 11.07
C GLU A 212 -7.48 -12.00 10.24
N ALA A 213 -8.18 -12.45 9.20
CA ALA A 213 -9.04 -11.54 8.40
C ALA A 213 -10.08 -10.79 9.25
N CYS A 214 -10.53 -11.35 10.37
CA CYS A 214 -11.44 -10.72 11.32
C CYS A 214 -10.81 -9.56 12.13
N ALA A 215 -9.48 -9.44 12.14
CA ALA A 215 -8.78 -8.32 12.75
C ALA A 215 -8.82 -7.06 11.88
N VAL A 216 -9.19 -7.19 10.60
CA VAL A 216 -9.46 -6.03 9.75
C VAL A 216 -10.89 -5.55 10.04
N PRO A 217 -11.07 -4.32 10.55
CA PRO A 217 -12.40 -3.81 10.81
C PRO A 217 -13.20 -3.75 9.50
N GLY A 218 -14.51 -3.91 9.61
CA GLY A 218 -15.40 -3.47 8.53
C GLY A 218 -15.14 -1.97 8.36
N PHE A 219 -14.39 -1.61 7.33
CA PHE A 219 -14.12 -0.21 6.98
C PHE A 219 -15.45 0.55 6.91
N GLY A 220 -15.41 1.88 6.69
CA GLY A 220 -16.58 2.65 6.21
C GLY A 220 -17.22 2.15 4.89
N TYR A 221 -16.94 0.91 4.52
CA TYR A 221 -17.33 0.13 3.36
C TYR A 221 -18.26 -1.05 3.72
N GLY A 222 -18.59 -1.28 4.99
CA GLY A 222 -19.48 -2.36 5.45
C GLY A 222 -18.81 -3.75 5.43
N ARG A 223 -19.37 -4.73 6.17
CA ARG A 223 -18.90 -6.11 6.06
C ARG A 223 -19.25 -6.66 4.66
N PRO A 224 -18.49 -7.61 4.10
CA PRO A 224 -18.83 -8.22 2.81
C PRO A 224 -20.28 -8.72 2.73
N ASN A 225 -20.83 -9.23 3.84
CA ASN A 225 -22.22 -9.70 3.93
C ASN A 225 -23.26 -8.58 4.06
N ASP A 226 -22.86 -7.36 4.45
CA ASP A 226 -23.78 -6.23 4.62
C ASP A 226 -24.00 -5.45 3.30
N LEU A 227 -23.18 -5.71 2.28
CA LEU A 227 -23.23 -5.04 0.97
C LEU A 227 -24.26 -5.66 0.01
N GLN A 228 -24.70 -6.90 0.24
CA GLN A 228 -25.77 -7.51 -0.55
C GLN A 228 -27.17 -6.94 -0.23
N LEU A 229 -27.34 -6.29 0.92
CA LEU A 229 -28.65 -5.81 1.39
C LEU A 229 -28.94 -4.34 1.05
N ARG A 230 -28.04 -3.65 0.33
CA ARG A 230 -28.20 -2.21 0.01
C ARG A 230 -28.46 -1.90 -1.47
N TYR A 231 -28.63 -2.93 -2.30
CA TYR A 231 -28.94 -2.79 -3.73
C TYR A 231 -30.10 -3.70 -4.18
N SER A 232 -31.06 -3.93 -3.28
CA SER A 232 -32.34 -4.58 -3.58
C SER A 232 -33.49 -3.62 -3.39
#